data_AF-A0A4Q2ZTV5-F1
#
_entry.id   AF-A0A4Q2ZTV5-F1
#
_cell.length_a   1.000
_cell.length_b   1.000
_cell.length_c   1.000
_cell.angle_alpha   90.00
_cell.angle_beta   90.00
_cell.angle_gamma   90.00
#
_symmetry.space_group_name_H-M   'P 1'
#
loop_
_entity.id
_entity.type
_entity.pdbx_description
1 polymer ?
#
loop_
_entity_poly.entity_id
_entity_poly.type
_entity_poly.pdbx_seq_one_letter_code
_entity_poly.pdbx_strand_id
1 'polypeptide(L)'
;IAESFDSKKFPMKFRIDVAMTARLGVELDPSHLQPDQIAELRDGIEAYKRLRPLLHSGEVFRGVSPYASDICTNAVVAADKSKAVFFAFRTENHDAATEGKLQVPGLDPAKRYRVSEAHIGKVPHLQPASFSGRELMEQGLPVSWSSGPESTVVEIVED
;
A
#
# COMPACT_ATOMS: atom_id res chain seq x y z
N ILE A 1 -10.54 4.44 28.79
CA ILE A 1 -11.18 5.11 27.64
C ILE A 1 -10.10 5.15 26.58
N ALA A 2 -10.14 4.22 25.61
CA ALA A 2 -9.22 4.29 24.47
C ALA A 2 -9.51 5.62 23.78
N GLU A 3 -8.55 6.55 23.84
CA GLU A 3 -8.65 7.83 23.17
C GLU A 3 -9.03 7.59 21.71
N SER A 4 -10.05 8.30 21.26
CA SER A 4 -10.58 8.19 19.92
C SER A 4 -9.49 8.51 18.91
N PHE A 5 -8.85 7.48 18.36
CA PHE A 5 -8.10 7.62 17.13
C PHE A 5 -9.08 8.18 16.10
N ASP A 6 -8.80 9.37 15.56
CA ASP A 6 -9.75 10.12 14.75
C ASP A 6 -10.07 9.34 13.46
N SER A 7 -11.12 8.53 13.53
CA SER A 7 -11.62 7.74 12.41
C SER A 7 -12.12 8.61 11.27
N LYS A 8 -12.33 9.92 11.50
CA LYS A 8 -12.62 10.89 10.44
C LYS A 8 -11.36 11.31 9.69
N LYS A 9 -10.19 11.26 10.33
CA LYS A 9 -8.91 11.65 9.71
C LYS A 9 -8.40 10.58 8.76
N PHE A 10 -8.38 9.31 9.17
CA PHE A 10 -7.83 8.22 8.36
C PHE A 10 -8.91 7.17 8.01
N PRO A 11 -9.23 6.98 6.72
CA PRO A 11 -10.19 5.96 6.28
C PRO A 11 -9.82 4.54 6.73
N MET A 12 -10.79 3.62 6.73
CA MET A 12 -10.56 2.23 7.13
C MET A 12 -9.49 1.56 6.28
N LYS A 13 -9.56 1.67 4.94
CA LYS A 13 -8.51 1.21 4.01
C LYS A 13 -7.10 1.67 4.45
N PHE A 14 -6.93 2.96 4.71
CA PHE A 14 -5.65 3.54 5.12
C PHE A 14 -5.10 2.87 6.38
N ARG A 15 -5.95 2.70 7.40
CA ARG A 15 -5.56 2.07 8.66
C ARG A 15 -5.17 0.61 8.48
N ILE A 16 -5.90 -0.13 7.64
CA ILE A 16 -5.57 -1.53 7.33
C ILE A 16 -4.25 -1.62 6.59
N ASP A 17 -4.03 -0.77 5.58
CA ASP A 17 -2.81 -0.76 4.78
C ASP A 17 -1.57 -0.45 5.62
N VAL A 18 -1.68 0.53 6.54
CA VAL A 18 -0.59 0.83 7.50
C VAL A 18 -0.33 -0.37 8.40
N ALA A 19 -1.36 -0.98 8.98
CA ALA A 19 -1.21 -2.15 9.85
C ALA A 19 -0.68 -3.39 9.12
N MET A 20 -0.94 -3.50 7.81
CA MET A 20 -0.46 -4.57 6.93
C MET A 20 1.07 -4.59 6.78
N THR A 21 1.74 -3.44 6.89
CA THR A 21 3.20 -3.31 6.72
C THR A 21 4.03 -4.14 7.71
N ALA A 22 3.40 -4.59 8.81
CA ALA A 22 4.04 -5.43 9.82
C ALA A 22 3.17 -6.65 10.16
N ARG A 23 2.51 -6.60 11.31
CA ARG A 23 1.61 -7.65 11.79
C ARG A 23 0.21 -7.07 11.92
N LEU A 24 -0.62 -7.29 10.90
CA LEU A 24 -2.01 -6.83 10.92
C LEU A 24 -2.73 -7.43 12.14
N GLY A 25 -3.23 -6.54 12.98
CA GLY A 25 -4.11 -6.82 14.11
C GLY A 25 -5.35 -5.94 14.04
N VAL A 26 -6.46 -6.42 14.59
CA VAL A 26 -7.74 -5.70 14.61
C VAL A 26 -8.16 -5.53 16.06
N GLU A 27 -8.16 -4.29 16.53
CA GLU A 27 -8.58 -3.90 17.87
C GLU A 27 -9.84 -3.02 17.77
N LEU A 28 -10.89 -3.56 17.15
CA LEU A 28 -12.17 -2.90 16.91
C LEU A 28 -13.31 -3.75 17.49
N ASP A 29 -14.32 -3.09 18.06
CA ASP A 29 -15.57 -3.73 18.42
C ASP A 29 -16.47 -3.86 17.17
N PRO A 30 -16.75 -5.08 16.67
CA PRO A 30 -17.55 -5.27 15.47
C PRO A 30 -18.99 -4.74 15.59
N SER A 31 -19.53 -4.60 16.81
CA SER A 31 -20.89 -4.10 17.02
C SER A 31 -21.08 -2.64 16.63
N HIS A 32 -19.99 -1.88 16.52
CA HIS A 32 -20.00 -0.46 16.13
C HIS A 32 -19.64 -0.23 14.66
N LEU A 33 -19.38 -1.28 13.87
CA LEU A 33 -19.00 -1.15 12.47
C LEU A 33 -20.22 -1.21 11.55
N GLN A 34 -20.24 -0.31 10.56
CA GLN A 34 -21.21 -0.36 9.48
C GLN A 34 -20.90 -1.53 8.53
N PRO A 35 -21.91 -2.06 7.79
CA PRO A 35 -21.70 -3.21 6.90
C PRO A 35 -20.61 -3.00 5.84
N ASP A 36 -20.46 -1.79 5.32
CA ASP A 36 -19.40 -1.41 4.38
C ASP A 36 -18.01 -1.45 5.04
N GLN A 37 -17.88 -0.95 6.27
CA GLN A 37 -16.64 -1.03 7.05
C GLN A 37 -16.24 -2.47 7.37
N ILE A 38 -17.23 -3.35 7.62
CA ILE A 38 -16.98 -4.79 7.83
C ILE A 38 -16.48 -5.43 6.53
N ALA A 39 -17.04 -5.05 5.37
CA ALA A 39 -16.57 -5.54 4.07
C ALA A 39 -15.12 -5.09 3.80
N GLU A 40 -14.82 -3.79 3.94
CA GLU A 40 -13.45 -3.26 3.79
C GLU A 40 -12.45 -3.98 4.71
N LEU A 41 -12.86 -4.25 5.97
CA LEU A 41 -12.02 -4.98 6.91
C LEU A 41 -11.76 -6.43 6.47
N ARG A 42 -12.78 -7.12 5.95
CA ARG A 42 -12.63 -8.49 5.45
C ARG A 42 -11.70 -8.53 4.24
N ASP A 43 -11.88 -7.62 3.29
CA ASP A 43 -11.07 -7.56 2.07
C ASP A 43 -9.60 -7.31 2.41
N GLY A 44 -9.33 -6.36 3.31
CA GLY A 44 -7.98 -6.09 3.79
C GLY A 44 -7.35 -7.26 4.57
N ILE A 45 -8.13 -8.01 5.36
CA ILE A 45 -7.65 -9.22 6.04
C ILE A 45 -7.28 -10.31 5.02
N GLU A 46 -8.09 -10.52 3.99
CA GLU A 46 -7.81 -11.52 2.96
C GLU A 46 -6.58 -11.13 2.12
N ALA A 47 -6.45 -9.85 1.75
CA ALA A 47 -5.25 -9.32 1.13
C ALA A 47 -4.01 -9.58 2.01
N TYR A 48 -4.09 -9.27 3.30
CA TYR A 48 -2.98 -9.53 4.23
C TYR A 48 -2.63 -11.02 4.32
N LYS A 49 -3.61 -11.92 4.45
CA LYS A 49 -3.34 -13.37 4.50
C LYS A 49 -2.61 -13.85 3.26
N ARG A 50 -3.00 -13.36 2.09
CA ARG A 50 -2.37 -13.68 0.80
C ARG A 50 -0.94 -13.16 0.72
N LEU A 51 -0.67 -11.94 1.18
CA LEU A 51 0.65 -11.31 1.15
C LEU A 51 1.57 -11.73 2.31
N ARG A 52 1.01 -12.26 3.40
CA ARG A 52 1.72 -12.59 4.65
C ARG A 52 3.02 -13.37 4.46
N PRO A 53 3.10 -14.41 3.60
CA PRO A 53 4.35 -15.14 3.42
C PRO A 53 5.49 -14.21 3.01
N LEU A 54 5.26 -13.32 2.04
CA LEU A 54 6.24 -12.35 1.58
C LEU A 54 6.50 -11.25 2.62
N LEU A 55 5.45 -10.71 3.25
CA LEU A 55 5.58 -9.65 4.26
C LEU A 55 6.42 -10.10 5.47
N HIS A 56 6.42 -11.40 5.79
CA HIS A 56 7.15 -11.94 6.94
C HIS A 56 8.54 -12.47 6.61
N SER A 57 8.83 -12.79 5.34
CA SER A 57 10.12 -13.36 4.93
C SER A 57 10.96 -12.46 4.03
N GLY A 58 10.37 -11.38 3.48
CA GLY A 58 11.03 -10.50 2.53
C GLY A 58 11.96 -9.47 3.18
N GLU A 59 12.79 -8.86 2.35
CA GLU A 59 13.67 -7.75 2.73
C GLU A 59 12.91 -6.42 2.62
N VAL A 60 13.01 -5.59 3.66
CA VAL A 60 12.32 -4.30 3.74
C VAL A 60 13.20 -3.18 3.19
N PHE A 61 12.70 -2.47 2.17
CA PHE A 61 13.31 -1.28 1.61
C PHE A 61 12.48 -0.05 1.98
N ARG A 62 13.13 0.96 2.56
CA ARG A 62 12.49 2.26 2.80
C ARG A 62 12.67 3.14 1.57
N GLY A 63 11.57 3.69 1.06
CA GLY A 63 11.58 4.68 -0.03
C GLY A 63 11.55 6.09 0.56
N VAL A 64 10.43 6.78 0.41
CA VAL A 64 10.26 8.15 0.90
C VAL A 64 10.07 8.13 2.42
N SER A 65 10.86 8.95 3.13
CA SER A 65 10.78 9.10 4.58
C SER A 65 9.58 9.96 4.99
N PRO A 66 8.80 9.56 6.01
CA PRO A 66 7.67 10.35 6.51
C PRO A 66 8.10 11.67 7.18
N TYR A 67 9.40 11.88 7.44
CA TYR A 67 9.93 13.14 7.96
C TYR A 67 10.37 14.11 6.87
N ALA A 68 10.44 13.65 5.61
CA ALA A 68 10.90 14.44 4.48
C ALA A 68 9.75 14.89 3.56
N SER A 69 8.62 14.18 3.60
CA SER A 69 7.42 14.46 2.81
C SER A 69 6.20 13.91 3.54
N ASP A 70 5.04 14.45 3.19
CA ASP A 70 3.70 13.92 3.49
C ASP A 70 3.41 12.58 2.81
N ILE A 71 4.24 12.19 1.84
CA ILE A 71 4.26 10.88 1.21
C ILE A 71 5.29 10.00 1.93
N CYS A 72 4.88 8.78 2.26
CA CYS A 72 5.74 7.75 2.81
C CYS A 72 5.64 6.50 1.95
N THR A 73 6.79 5.90 1.59
CA THR A 73 6.81 4.66 0.82
C THR A 73 7.76 3.62 1.41
N ASN A 74 7.39 2.36 1.28
CA ASN A 74 8.25 1.23 1.59
C ASN A 74 7.93 0.04 0.67
N ALA A 75 8.88 -0.87 0.52
CA ALA A 75 8.70 -2.11 -0.22
C ALA A 75 9.17 -3.30 0.62
N VAL A 76 8.53 -4.45 0.45
CA VAL A 76 9.00 -5.74 0.92
C VAL A 76 9.27 -6.61 -0.29
N VAL A 77 10.51 -7.04 -0.48
CA VAL A 77 10.95 -7.72 -1.71
C VAL A 77 11.45 -9.13 -1.38
N ALA A 78 11.06 -10.11 -2.17
CA ALA A 78 11.54 -11.49 -2.06
C ALA A 78 13.07 -11.57 -2.30
N ALA A 79 13.75 -12.53 -1.69
CA ALA A 79 15.21 -12.67 -1.81
C ALA A 79 15.67 -12.90 -3.26
N ASP A 80 14.88 -13.63 -4.05
CA ASP A 80 15.10 -13.90 -5.48
C ASP A 80 14.60 -12.77 -6.40
N LYS A 81 14.07 -11.68 -5.82
CA LYS A 81 13.48 -10.55 -6.52
C LYS A 81 12.32 -10.96 -7.46
N SER A 82 11.66 -12.10 -7.23
CA SER A 82 10.54 -12.54 -8.09
C SER A 82 9.20 -11.92 -7.70
N LYS A 83 9.07 -11.43 -6.46
CA LYS A 83 7.87 -10.75 -5.96
C LYS A 83 8.23 -9.60 -5.03
N ALA A 84 7.39 -8.58 -5.01
CA ALA A 84 7.44 -7.49 -4.04
C ALA A 84 6.04 -7.01 -3.66
N VAL A 85 5.93 -6.44 -2.47
CA VAL A 85 4.79 -5.59 -2.07
C VAL A 85 5.30 -4.19 -1.87
N PHE A 86 4.73 -3.22 -2.58
CA PHE A 86 5.03 -1.82 -2.43
C PHE A 86 3.88 -1.11 -1.72
N PHE A 87 4.21 -0.29 -0.73
CA PHE A 87 3.29 0.49 0.06
C PHE A 87 3.56 1.97 -0.17
N ALA A 88 2.50 2.72 -0.44
CA ALA A 88 2.53 4.16 -0.53
C ALA A 88 1.42 4.78 0.30
N PHE A 89 1.74 5.83 1.04
CA PHE A 89 0.82 6.53 1.93
C PHE A 89 0.97 8.03 1.72
N ARG A 90 -0.15 8.76 1.70
CA ARG A 90 -0.22 10.22 1.83
C ARG A 90 -0.95 10.55 3.11
N THR A 91 -0.33 11.30 4.01
CA THR A 91 -0.90 11.58 5.35
C THR A 91 -1.69 12.88 5.43
N GLU A 92 -1.51 13.80 4.49
CA GLU A 92 -2.13 15.12 4.51
C GLU A 92 -3.26 15.26 3.47
N ASN A 93 -4.17 16.19 3.76
CA ASN A 93 -5.22 16.57 2.84
C ASN A 93 -4.67 17.52 1.80
N HIS A 94 -4.71 17.10 0.54
CA HIS A 94 -4.50 18.00 -0.60
C HIS A 94 -5.84 18.32 -1.23
N ASP A 95 -6.06 19.60 -1.52
CA ASP A 95 -7.28 20.10 -2.17
C ASP A 95 -7.35 19.70 -3.66
N ALA A 96 -6.25 19.18 -4.22
CA ALA A 96 -6.14 18.75 -5.61
C ALA A 96 -5.70 17.28 -5.71
N ALA A 97 -6.24 16.59 -6.72
CA ALA A 97 -5.76 15.28 -7.12
C ALA A 97 -4.26 15.34 -7.44
N THR A 98 -3.51 14.36 -6.98
CA THR A 98 -2.06 14.26 -7.23
C THR A 98 -1.81 13.00 -8.04
N GLU A 99 -1.25 13.17 -9.22
CA GLU A 99 -0.62 12.08 -9.97
C GLU A 99 0.88 12.11 -9.67
N GLY A 100 1.37 11.04 -9.05
CA GLY A 100 2.76 10.90 -8.67
C GLY A 100 3.37 9.66 -9.32
N LYS A 101 4.66 9.74 -9.68
CA LYS A 101 5.45 8.55 -9.98
C LYS A 101 6.29 8.19 -8.76
N LEU A 102 5.94 7.09 -8.12
CA LEU A 102 6.58 6.64 -6.88
C LEU A 102 7.62 5.57 -7.20
N GLN A 103 8.89 5.88 -6.93
CA GLN A 103 9.99 4.94 -7.15
C GLN A 103 9.87 3.74 -6.21
N VAL A 104 10.02 2.53 -6.76
CA VAL A 104 9.94 1.27 -6.02
C VAL A 104 11.36 0.74 -5.79
N PRO A 105 11.89 0.79 -4.56
CA PRO A 105 13.25 0.34 -4.29
C PRO A 105 13.36 -1.19 -4.23
N GLY A 106 14.58 -1.70 -4.45
CA GLY A 106 14.95 -3.08 -4.11
C GLY A 106 14.61 -4.15 -5.15
N LEU A 107 14.06 -3.79 -6.31
CA LEU A 107 13.79 -4.69 -7.44
C LEU A 107 15.06 -5.02 -8.24
N ASP A 108 14.98 -6.05 -9.07
CA ASP A 108 16.00 -6.33 -10.10
C ASP A 108 15.71 -5.52 -11.37
N PRO A 109 16.61 -4.62 -11.82
CA PRO A 109 16.38 -3.77 -12.98
C PRO A 109 16.28 -4.52 -14.31
N ALA A 110 16.78 -5.75 -14.40
CA ALA A 110 16.75 -6.57 -15.61
C ALA A 110 15.46 -7.40 -15.77
N LYS A 111 14.69 -7.58 -14.68
CA LYS A 111 13.44 -8.34 -14.69
C LYS A 111 12.25 -7.51 -15.17
N ARG A 112 11.21 -8.20 -15.63
CA ARG A 112 9.89 -7.61 -15.93
C ARG A 112 8.90 -8.04 -14.86
N TYR A 113 8.04 -7.11 -14.47
CA TYR A 113 7.06 -7.30 -13.41
C TYR A 113 5.69 -6.85 -13.85
N ARG A 114 4.69 -7.64 -13.50
CA ARG A 114 3.28 -7.25 -13.47
C ARG A 114 2.98 -6.57 -12.15
N VAL A 115 2.36 -5.40 -12.21
CA VAL A 115 1.90 -4.67 -11.03
C VAL A 115 0.38 -4.70 -10.97
N SER A 116 -0.16 -4.81 -9.76
CA SER A 116 -1.60 -4.71 -9.51
C SER A 116 -1.86 -4.25 -8.09
N GLU A 117 -2.99 -3.58 -7.86
CA GLU A 117 -3.36 -3.17 -6.51
C GLU A 117 -3.85 -4.38 -5.70
N ALA A 118 -3.23 -4.62 -4.55
CA ALA A 118 -3.45 -5.80 -3.74
C ALA A 118 -4.64 -5.68 -2.77
N HIS A 119 -4.96 -4.45 -2.37
CA HIS A 119 -6.10 -4.09 -1.53
C HIS A 119 -6.74 -2.84 -2.09
N ILE A 120 -7.79 -3.04 -2.88
CA ILE A 120 -8.51 -1.98 -3.58
C ILE A 120 -9.57 -1.41 -2.64
N GLY A 121 -9.64 -0.08 -2.57
CA GLY A 121 -10.69 0.62 -1.84
C GLY A 121 -11.96 0.75 -2.66
N LYS A 122 -12.64 1.89 -2.54
CA LYS A 122 -13.81 2.21 -3.38
C LYS A 122 -13.46 2.39 -4.85
N VAL A 123 -12.25 2.88 -5.13
CA VAL A 123 -11.73 3.15 -6.47
C VAL A 123 -10.27 2.67 -6.50
N PRO A 124 -9.83 2.01 -7.59
CA PRO A 124 -8.43 1.65 -7.76
C PRO A 124 -7.57 2.91 -7.97
N HIS A 125 -6.38 2.93 -7.37
CA HIS A 125 -5.40 4.01 -7.51
C HIS A 125 -4.41 3.80 -8.65
N LEU A 126 -4.39 2.58 -9.23
CA LEU A 126 -3.61 2.23 -10.41
C LEU A 126 -4.31 1.13 -11.21
N GLN A 127 -3.98 1.06 -12.50
CA GLN A 127 -4.41 -0.04 -13.37
C GLN A 127 -3.33 -1.12 -13.48
N PRO A 128 -3.69 -2.41 -13.56
CA PRO A 128 -2.71 -3.46 -13.78
C PRO A 128 -1.92 -3.25 -15.08
N ALA A 129 -0.60 -3.34 -14.99
CA ALA A 129 0.30 -3.14 -16.12
C ALA A 129 1.64 -3.87 -15.90
N SER A 130 2.46 -3.96 -16.93
CA SER A 130 3.81 -4.56 -16.84
C SER A 130 4.89 -3.53 -17.07
N PHE A 131 5.91 -3.54 -16.21
CA PHE A 131 7.06 -2.65 -16.24
C PHE A 131 8.35 -3.45 -16.09
N SER A 132 9.46 -2.94 -16.61
CA SER A 132 10.78 -3.42 -16.18
C SER A 132 11.07 -2.95 -14.75
N GLY A 133 11.90 -3.70 -14.03
CA GLY A 133 12.37 -3.26 -12.72
C GLY A 133 13.09 -1.91 -12.79
N ARG A 134 13.82 -1.65 -13.88
CA ARG A 134 14.47 -0.35 -14.10
C ARG A 134 13.45 0.79 -14.17
N GLU A 135 12.36 0.62 -14.91
CA GLU A 135 11.31 1.64 -14.99
C GLU A 135 10.69 1.92 -13.63
N LEU A 136 10.37 0.88 -12.85
CA LEU A 136 9.81 1.03 -11.51
C LEU A 136 10.77 1.70 -10.52
N MET A 137 12.07 1.44 -10.64
CA MET A 137 13.09 2.00 -9.75
C MET A 137 13.48 3.45 -10.12
N GLU A 138 13.61 3.75 -11.41
CA GLU A 138 14.12 5.04 -11.88
C GLU A 138 13.00 6.03 -12.21
N GLN A 139 11.98 5.58 -12.96
CA GLN A 139 10.88 6.44 -13.42
C GLN A 139 9.71 6.46 -12.44
N GLY A 140 9.51 5.37 -11.71
CA GLY A 140 8.48 5.23 -10.69
C GLY A 140 7.14 4.71 -11.23
N LEU A 141 6.38 4.10 -10.32
CA LEU A 141 5.03 3.61 -10.55
C LEU A 141 4.03 4.79 -10.55
N PRO A 142 3.24 4.98 -11.62
CA PRO A 142 2.18 5.99 -11.62
C PRO A 142 1.07 5.60 -10.64
N VAL A 143 0.77 6.51 -9.71
CA VAL A 143 -0.32 6.37 -8.74
C VAL A 143 -1.15 7.65 -8.78
N SER A 144 -2.48 7.47 -8.82
CA SER A 144 -3.44 8.57 -8.81
C SER A 144 -4.17 8.60 -7.48
N TRP A 145 -4.01 9.71 -6.76
CA TRP A 145 -4.74 10.00 -5.54
C TRP A 145 -5.65 11.20 -5.75
N SER A 146 -6.84 11.13 -5.13
CA SER A 146 -7.82 12.19 -5.10
C SER A 146 -7.48 13.19 -3.98
N SER A 147 -8.38 13.38 -3.02
CA SER A 147 -8.18 14.27 -1.88
C SER A 147 -8.08 13.50 -0.56
N GLY A 148 -7.36 14.07 0.39
CA GLY A 148 -7.24 13.49 1.72
C GLY A 148 -6.16 12.42 1.87
N PRO A 149 -6.13 11.73 3.03
CA PRO A 149 -5.13 10.71 3.30
C PRO A 149 -5.51 9.44 2.56
N GLU A 150 -4.59 8.98 1.72
CA GLU A 150 -4.80 7.84 0.83
C GLU A 150 -3.63 6.89 0.92
N SER A 151 -3.91 5.62 0.63
CA SER A 151 -2.93 4.55 0.66
C SER A 151 -3.12 3.64 -0.53
N THR A 152 -2.01 3.11 -1.04
CA THR A 152 -2.01 2.15 -2.14
C THR A 152 -1.03 1.03 -1.79
N VAL A 153 -1.53 -0.21 -1.86
CA VAL A 153 -0.75 -1.42 -1.65
C VAL A 153 -0.67 -2.14 -2.98
N VAL A 154 0.53 -2.31 -3.50
CA VAL A 154 0.79 -2.82 -4.84
C VAL A 154 1.50 -4.15 -4.71
N GLU A 155 0.93 -5.19 -5.32
CA GLU A 155 1.63 -6.44 -5.53
C GLU A 155 2.35 -6.39 -6.87
N ILE A 156 3.62 -6.76 -6.84
CA ILE A 156 4.54 -6.75 -7.97
C ILE A 156 5.06 -8.18 -8.13
N VAL A 157 4.82 -8.80 -9.28
CA VAL A 157 5.16 -10.20 -9.54
C VAL A 157 5.93 -10.29 -10.85
N GLU A 158 7.05 -11.00 -10.87
CA GLU A 158 7.81 -11.30 -12.08
C GLU A 158 6.90 -11.97 -13.12
N ASP A 159 6.92 -11.43 -14.36
CA ASP A 159 6.15 -11.95 -15.49
C ASP A 159 6.70 -13.27 -16.04
#